data_AF-A0A7Y4MVB0-F1
#
_entry.id   AF-A0A7Y4MVB0-F1
#
_cell.length_a   1.000
_cell.length_b   1.000
_cell.length_c   1.000
_cell.angle_alpha   90.00
_cell.angle_beta   90.00
_cell.angle_gamma   90.00
#
_symmetry.space_group_name_H-M   'P 1'
#
loop_
_entity.id
_entity.type
_entity.pdbx_description
1 polymer ?
#
loop_
_entity_poly.entity_id
_entity_poly.type
_entity_poly.pdbx_seq_one_letter_code
_entity_poly.pdbx_strand_id
1 'polypeptide(L)'
;MNTGPPQGTPHIDAALHMAAPWSSPAVSRSIPFRSVRAMPSTSPGAGVRGIDHVGVTVPDLQAATAFFIEALGAEVLYDSLAKGQPPQEGPDLQRRLRFLPGSSIRAMRLLRLGNGPSLELFEYAAPEQRPPSLL
;
A
#
# COMPACT_ATOMS: atom_id res chain seq x y z
N MET A 1 16.92 8.69 -60.77
CA MET A 1 17.91 8.89 -59.68
C MET A 1 17.47 10.06 -58.82
N ASN A 2 16.78 9.76 -57.71
CA ASN A 2 16.83 10.48 -56.44
C ASN A 2 15.91 9.70 -55.47
N THR A 3 16.49 8.94 -54.56
CA THR A 3 15.77 8.15 -53.54
C THR A 3 16.05 8.80 -52.19
N GLY A 4 15.16 9.67 -51.74
CA GLY A 4 15.16 10.15 -50.36
C GLY A 4 14.58 9.07 -49.42
N PRO A 5 15.10 8.90 -48.20
CA PRO A 5 14.57 7.91 -47.27
C PRO A 5 13.24 8.36 -46.66
N PRO A 6 12.38 7.42 -46.22
CA PRO A 6 11.03 7.70 -45.74
C PRO A 6 11.02 8.31 -44.33
N GLN A 7 10.00 9.13 -44.08
CA GLN A 7 9.66 9.64 -42.75
C GLN A 7 8.92 8.57 -41.92
N GLY A 8 9.30 8.41 -40.65
CA GLY A 8 8.44 7.86 -39.60
C GLY A 8 9.07 6.84 -38.64
N THR A 9 9.37 7.30 -37.41
CA THR A 9 9.13 6.61 -36.12
C THR A 9 9.43 7.60 -34.97
N PRO A 10 8.60 7.71 -33.90
CA PRO A 10 9.02 8.40 -32.69
C PRO A 10 9.98 7.49 -31.92
N HIS A 11 11.25 7.88 -31.90
CA HIS A 11 12.29 7.29 -31.06
C HIS A 11 12.05 7.75 -29.61
N ILE A 12 11.70 6.83 -28.72
CA ILE A 12 11.72 7.09 -27.28
C ILE A 12 13.17 6.85 -26.87
N ASP A 13 13.94 7.94 -26.76
CA ASP A 13 15.31 7.86 -26.29
C ASP A 13 15.32 7.41 -24.83
N ALA A 14 15.92 6.23 -24.64
CA ALA A 14 16.41 5.77 -23.36
C ALA A 14 17.54 6.69 -22.86
N ALA A 15 17.65 6.78 -21.54
CA ALA A 15 18.71 7.42 -20.76
C ALA A 15 18.57 8.93 -20.48
N LEU A 16 17.81 9.24 -19.42
CA LEU A 16 18.21 10.28 -18.48
C LEU A 16 18.63 9.61 -17.16
N HIS A 17 19.93 9.29 -17.12
CA HIS A 17 20.70 9.17 -15.89
C HIS A 17 20.65 10.51 -15.15
N MET A 18 19.91 10.58 -14.05
CA MET A 18 20.14 11.54 -12.98
C MET A 18 20.06 10.79 -11.66
N ALA A 19 21.16 10.09 -11.36
CA ALA A 19 21.44 9.61 -10.02
C ALA A 19 21.60 10.83 -9.10
N ALA A 20 20.59 11.11 -8.29
CA ALA A 20 20.76 11.94 -7.11
C ALA A 20 21.38 11.05 -6.01
N PRO A 21 22.54 11.40 -5.44
CA PRO A 21 23.15 10.62 -4.38
C PRO A 21 22.37 10.86 -3.08
N TRP A 22 21.34 10.06 -2.82
CA TRP A 22 20.86 9.91 -1.45
C TRP A 22 21.94 9.13 -0.68
N SER A 23 22.91 9.85 -0.14
CA SER A 23 23.76 9.33 0.92
C SER A 23 22.91 9.22 2.17
N SER A 24 22.39 8.03 2.44
CA SER A 24 21.89 7.69 3.78
C SER A 24 23.04 7.93 4.76
N PRO A 25 22.94 8.85 5.74
CA PRO A 25 23.78 8.69 6.90
C PRO A 25 23.30 7.38 7.53
N ALA A 26 24.21 6.42 7.68
CA ALA A 26 23.94 5.24 8.46
C ALA A 26 23.41 5.68 9.83
N VAL A 27 22.10 5.60 10.04
CA VAL A 27 21.49 5.73 11.36
C VAL A 27 21.78 4.43 12.10
N SER A 28 23.04 4.26 12.49
CA SER A 28 23.38 3.43 13.63
C SER A 28 23.17 4.28 14.87
N ARG A 29 21.91 4.36 15.29
CA ARG A 29 21.60 4.60 16.69
C ARG A 29 20.68 3.49 17.12
N SER A 30 21.26 2.48 17.75
CA SER A 30 20.56 1.62 18.68
C SER A 30 19.93 2.53 19.74
N ILE A 31 18.66 2.89 19.55
CA ILE A 31 17.87 3.48 20.62
C ILE A 31 17.55 2.31 21.54
N PRO A 32 18.12 2.22 22.75
CA PRO A 32 17.69 1.20 23.69
C PRO A 32 16.21 1.45 23.94
N PHE A 33 15.36 0.47 23.62
CA PHE A 33 13.97 0.47 24.04
C PHE A 33 13.98 0.64 25.56
N ARG A 34 13.61 1.83 26.04
CA ARG A 34 13.57 2.12 27.47
C ARG A 34 12.45 1.25 28.01
N SER A 35 12.81 0.20 28.74
CA SER A 35 11.85 -0.73 29.35
C SER A 35 10.86 0.09 30.18
N VAL A 36 9.63 0.22 29.70
CA VAL A 36 8.54 0.86 30.44
C VAL A 36 8.28 -0.05 31.63
N ARG A 37 8.56 0.44 32.85
CA ARG A 37 8.22 -0.27 34.07
C ARG A 37 6.69 -0.42 34.10
N ALA A 38 6.19 -1.65 33.96
CA ALA A 38 4.78 -1.93 34.10
C ALA A 38 4.33 -1.52 35.51
N MET A 39 3.36 -0.61 35.59
CA MET A 39 2.62 -0.34 36.82
C MET A 39 1.44 -1.31 36.91
N PRO A 40 1.15 -1.88 38.09
CA PRO A 40 0.01 -2.78 38.24
C PRO A 40 -1.30 -1.98 38.04
N SER A 41 -2.03 -2.26 36.96
CA SER A 41 -3.36 -1.66 36.73
C SER A 41 -4.45 -2.60 37.23
N THR A 42 -5.16 -2.19 38.27
CA THR A 42 -6.36 -2.88 38.75
C THR A 42 -7.57 -1.99 38.47
N SER A 43 -8.07 -2.00 37.24
CA SER A 43 -9.40 -1.50 36.84
C SER A 43 -9.79 -2.08 35.46
N PRO A 44 -11.05 -2.52 35.25
CA PRO A 44 -11.45 -3.27 34.06
C PRO A 44 -11.69 -2.33 32.88
N GLY A 45 -10.62 -2.13 32.11
CA GLY A 45 -10.63 -1.50 30.80
C GLY A 45 -9.31 -1.87 30.16
N ALA A 46 -9.30 -2.86 29.27
CA ALA A 46 -8.09 -3.32 28.61
C ALA A 46 -7.39 -2.12 27.95
N GLY A 47 -6.23 -1.74 28.48
CA GLY A 47 -5.54 -0.51 28.07
C GLY A 47 -5.23 -0.54 26.58
N VAL A 48 -5.60 0.52 25.88
CA VAL A 48 -5.24 0.72 24.47
C VAL A 48 -3.72 0.72 24.36
N ARG A 49 -3.17 -0.17 23.51
CA ARG A 49 -1.72 -0.35 23.34
C ARG A 49 -1.14 0.50 22.20
N GLY A 50 -1.97 0.90 21.24
CA GLY A 50 -1.57 1.63 20.05
C GLY A 50 -2.42 1.24 18.84
N ILE A 51 -2.08 1.82 17.68
CA ILE A 51 -2.67 1.46 16.38
C ILE A 51 -1.93 0.24 15.85
N ASP A 52 -2.68 -0.79 15.48
CA ASP A 52 -2.14 -1.99 14.84
C ASP A 52 -1.85 -1.73 13.35
N HIS A 53 -2.86 -1.29 12.61
CA HIS A 53 -2.75 -0.96 11.19
C HIS A 53 -3.72 0.16 10.77
N VAL A 54 -3.50 0.68 9.57
CA VAL A 54 -4.43 1.56 8.86
C VAL A 54 -4.87 0.88 7.57
N GLY A 55 -6.17 0.73 7.37
CA GLY A 55 -6.75 0.21 6.15
C GLY A 55 -6.87 1.28 5.06
N VAL A 56 -6.45 0.95 3.83
CA VAL A 56 -6.48 1.87 2.68
C VAL A 56 -7.07 1.16 1.46
N THR A 57 -8.12 1.72 0.86
CA THR A 57 -8.63 1.24 -0.42
C THR A 57 -7.78 1.77 -1.56
N VAL A 58 -7.46 0.89 -2.52
CA VAL A 58 -6.60 1.21 -3.65
C VAL A 58 -7.23 0.68 -4.94
N PRO A 59 -7.03 1.35 -6.09
CA PRO A 59 -7.59 0.90 -7.36
C PRO A 59 -6.85 -0.32 -7.94
N ASP A 60 -5.55 -0.46 -7.65
CA ASP A 60 -4.75 -1.63 -8.01
C ASP A 60 -3.76 -1.96 -6.88
N LEU A 61 -3.77 -3.22 -6.43
CA LEU A 61 -2.93 -3.66 -5.32
C LEU A 61 -1.44 -3.60 -5.63
N GLN A 62 -1.03 -3.92 -6.86
CA GLN A 62 0.39 -4.04 -7.22
C GLN A 62 1.03 -2.66 -7.37
N ALA A 63 0.35 -1.74 -8.06
CA ALA A 63 0.79 -0.35 -8.19
C ALA A 63 0.92 0.33 -6.82
N ALA A 64 -0.07 0.14 -5.94
CA ALA A 64 0.00 0.67 -4.58
C ALA A 64 1.12 0.03 -3.76
N THR A 65 1.31 -1.29 -3.88
CA THR A 65 2.43 -1.98 -3.20
C THR A 65 3.77 -1.40 -3.64
N ALA A 66 4.00 -1.30 -4.95
CA ALA A 66 5.24 -0.73 -5.50
C ALA A 66 5.46 0.71 -5.00
N PHE A 67 4.43 1.55 -5.04
CA PHE A 67 4.50 2.92 -4.54
C PHE A 67 4.93 2.97 -3.06
N PHE A 68 4.30 2.20 -2.18
CA PHE A 68 4.64 2.26 -0.75
C PHE A 68 6.01 1.65 -0.43
N ILE A 69 6.46 0.65 -1.18
CA ILE A 69 7.83 0.13 -1.09
C ILE A 69 8.82 1.24 -1.49
N GLU A 70 8.62 1.86 -2.66
CA GLU A 70 9.55 2.84 -3.20
C GLU A 70 9.56 4.15 -2.40
N ALA A 71 8.39 4.65 -2.02
CA ALA A 71 8.24 5.94 -1.36
C ALA A 71 8.55 5.87 0.15
N LEU A 72 8.18 4.77 0.82
CA LEU A 72 8.23 4.67 2.29
C LEU A 72 9.11 3.52 2.81
N GLY A 73 9.72 2.73 1.93
CA GLY A 73 10.48 1.54 2.33
C GLY A 73 9.60 0.48 2.98
N ALA A 74 8.34 0.37 2.56
CA ALA A 74 7.42 -0.64 3.10
C ALA A 74 7.89 -2.07 2.75
N GLU A 75 7.49 -3.05 3.56
CA GLU A 75 7.76 -4.47 3.31
C GLU A 75 6.45 -5.24 3.24
N VAL A 76 6.31 -6.17 2.29
CA VAL A 76 5.14 -7.05 2.21
C VAL A 76 5.21 -8.10 3.31
N LEU A 77 4.18 -8.19 4.15
CA LEU A 77 4.07 -9.24 5.16
C LEU A 77 3.35 -10.47 4.60
N TYR A 78 2.12 -10.30 4.13
CA TYR A 78 1.32 -11.38 3.54
C TYR A 78 0.08 -10.83 2.81
N ASP A 79 -0.54 -11.71 2.01
CA ASP A 79 -1.82 -11.46 1.35
C ASP A 79 -2.96 -12.10 2.16
N SER A 80 -3.90 -11.29 2.66
CA SER A 80 -5.11 -11.77 3.33
C SER A 80 -6.12 -12.34 2.32
N LEU A 81 -6.07 -11.83 1.07
CA LEU A 81 -6.80 -12.33 -0.08
C LEU A 81 -5.91 -12.14 -1.31
N ALA A 82 -5.39 -13.24 -1.86
CA ALA A 82 -4.46 -13.17 -2.99
C ALA A 82 -5.20 -12.84 -4.29
N LYS A 83 -4.51 -12.12 -5.19
CA LYS A 83 -5.06 -11.80 -6.52
C LYS A 83 -5.32 -13.09 -7.29
N GLY A 84 -6.53 -13.21 -7.86
CA GLY A 84 -6.99 -14.41 -8.57
C GLY A 84 -7.81 -15.39 -7.71
N GLN A 85 -7.88 -15.19 -6.39
CA GLN A 85 -8.89 -15.88 -5.57
C GLN A 85 -10.29 -15.28 -5.82
N PRO A 86 -11.37 -16.03 -5.53
CA PRO A 86 -12.72 -15.48 -5.59
C PRO A 86 -12.83 -14.20 -4.74
N PRO A 87 -13.39 -13.10 -5.30
CA PRO A 87 -13.58 -11.87 -4.55
C PRO A 87 -14.44 -12.09 -3.31
N GLN A 88 -14.18 -11.33 -2.25
CA GLN A 88 -15.13 -11.22 -1.16
C GLN A 88 -16.24 -10.27 -1.57
N GLU A 89 -17.49 -10.73 -1.51
CA GLU A 89 -18.67 -9.98 -1.91
C GLU A 89 -19.93 -10.47 -1.19
N GLY A 90 -21.06 -9.83 -1.50
CA GLY A 90 -22.38 -10.24 -1.01
C GLY A 90 -22.84 -9.60 0.30
N PRO A 91 -24.01 -10.02 0.82
CA PRO A 91 -24.71 -9.33 1.90
C PRO A 91 -23.92 -9.27 3.21
N ASP A 92 -23.09 -10.27 3.50
CA ASP A 92 -22.27 -10.29 4.71
C ASP A 92 -21.18 -9.22 4.70
N LEU A 93 -20.48 -9.05 3.58
CA LEU A 93 -19.48 -8.00 3.42
C LEU A 93 -20.13 -6.61 3.54
N GLN A 94 -21.26 -6.42 2.87
CA GLN A 94 -22.05 -5.19 2.90
C GLN A 94 -22.50 -4.85 4.33
N ARG A 95 -22.93 -5.85 5.12
CA ARG A 95 -23.30 -5.64 6.53
C ARG A 95 -22.12 -5.30 7.42
N ARG A 96 -21.02 -6.07 7.32
CA ARG A 96 -19.87 -5.96 8.23
C ARG A 96 -19.10 -4.65 8.01
N LEU A 97 -18.90 -4.27 6.76
CA LEU A 97 -18.07 -3.13 6.40
C LEU A 97 -18.88 -1.91 5.96
N ARG A 98 -20.23 -2.01 5.96
CA ARG A 98 -21.16 -0.98 5.47
C ARG A 98 -20.85 -0.53 4.04
N PHE A 99 -20.40 -1.46 3.21
CA PHE A 99 -20.11 -1.20 1.81
C PHE A 99 -21.37 -1.09 0.96
N LEU A 100 -21.22 -0.45 -0.20
CA LEU A 100 -22.32 -0.27 -1.15
C LEU A 100 -22.78 -1.63 -1.71
N PRO A 101 -24.09 -1.80 -1.99
CA PRO A 101 -24.57 -2.97 -2.71
C PRO A 101 -23.79 -3.16 -4.03
N GLY A 102 -23.39 -4.40 -4.31
CA GLY A 102 -22.59 -4.73 -5.49
C GLY A 102 -21.09 -4.43 -5.37
N SER A 103 -20.60 -4.02 -4.20
CA SER A 103 -19.17 -3.89 -3.95
C SER A 103 -18.47 -5.23 -3.73
N SER A 104 -17.18 -5.31 -4.08
CA SER A 104 -16.32 -6.45 -3.77
C SER A 104 -14.91 -6.03 -3.37
N ILE A 105 -14.25 -6.89 -2.60
CA ILE A 105 -12.80 -6.83 -2.36
C ILE A 105 -12.16 -7.93 -3.20
N ARG A 106 -11.28 -7.52 -4.12
CA ARG A 106 -10.64 -8.42 -5.11
C ARG A 106 -9.31 -8.98 -4.64
N ALA A 107 -8.60 -8.22 -3.80
CA ALA A 107 -7.35 -8.62 -3.20
C ALA A 107 -7.06 -7.77 -1.95
N MET A 108 -6.29 -8.33 -1.01
CA MET A 108 -5.89 -7.68 0.24
C MET A 108 -4.45 -8.03 0.58
N ARG A 109 -3.67 -7.03 1.02
CA ARG A 109 -2.26 -7.20 1.39
C ARG A 109 -1.91 -6.36 2.60
N LEU A 110 -1.18 -6.95 3.55
CA LEU A 110 -0.62 -6.23 4.69
C LEU A 110 0.84 -5.86 4.40
N LEU A 111 1.15 -4.59 4.59
CA LEU A 111 2.50 -4.03 4.51
C LEU A 111 2.99 -3.56 5.88
N ARG A 112 4.29 -3.69 6.14
CA ARG A 112 4.97 -3.15 7.31
C ARG A 112 5.64 -1.82 6.97
N LEU A 113 5.44 -0.81 7.81
CA LEU A 113 6.16 0.46 7.73
C LEU A 113 7.25 0.52 8.82
N GLY A 114 8.44 -0.01 8.51
CA GLY A 114 9.56 -0.06 9.46
C GLY A 114 9.13 -0.60 10.84
N ASN A 115 9.31 0.21 11.89
CA ASN A 115 8.91 -0.14 13.25
C ASN A 115 7.53 0.42 13.67
N GLY A 116 6.79 1.06 12.78
CA GLY A 116 5.51 1.73 13.03
C GLY A 116 4.27 0.82 12.92
N PRO A 117 3.07 1.38 12.67
CA PRO A 117 1.89 0.58 12.35
C PRO A 117 1.98 -0.05 10.95
N SER A 118 1.17 -1.07 10.70
CA SER A 118 1.06 -1.68 9.36
C SER A 118 0.07 -0.92 8.46
N LEU A 119 0.17 -1.11 7.14
CA LEU A 119 -0.83 -0.68 6.16
C LEU A 119 -1.54 -1.90 5.59
N GLU A 120 -2.86 -1.98 5.69
CA GLU A 120 -3.63 -3.02 5.01
C GLU A 120 -4.27 -2.42 3.75
N LEU A 121 -3.84 -2.90 2.59
CA LEU A 121 -4.33 -2.46 1.29
C LEU A 121 -5.51 -3.31 0.84
N PHE A 122 -6.56 -2.67 0.34
CA PHE A 122 -7.77 -3.31 -0.16
C PHE A 122 -7.99 -2.91 -1.63
N GLU A 123 -7.84 -3.85 -2.57
CA GLU A 123 -8.26 -3.64 -3.96
C GLU A 123 -9.78 -3.74 -4.02
N TYR A 124 -10.42 -2.60 -3.78
CA TYR A 124 -11.87 -2.46 -3.66
C TYR A 124 -12.49 -2.06 -4.99
N ALA A 125 -13.62 -2.69 -5.33
CA ALA A 125 -14.41 -2.36 -6.50
C ALA A 125 -15.85 -2.05 -6.08
N ALA A 126 -16.40 -0.96 -6.59
CA ALA A 126 -17.80 -0.57 -6.43
C ALA A 126 -18.44 -0.21 -7.78
N PRO A 127 -19.78 -0.32 -7.92
CA PRO A 127 -20.48 -0.02 -9.16
C PRO A 127 -20.24 1.41 -9.70
N GLU A 128 -20.13 2.40 -8.81
CA GLU A 128 -19.95 3.81 -9.15
C GLU A 128 -18.59 4.36 -8.68
N GLN A 129 -17.52 3.59 -8.88
CA GLN A 129 -16.18 4.02 -8.52
C GLN A 129 -15.66 5.08 -9.50
N ARG A 130 -15.51 6.31 -9.02
CA ARG A 130 -14.90 7.39 -9.81
C ARG A 130 -13.40 7.14 -10.01
N PRO A 131 -12.84 7.50 -11.18
CA PRO A 131 -11.40 7.44 -11.38
C PRO A 131 -10.69 8.41 -10.41
N PRO A 132 -9.39 8.18 -10.12
CA PRO A 132 -8.58 9.15 -9.40
C PRO A 132 -8.66 10.52 -10.07
N SER A 133 -8.68 11.59 -9.27
CA SER A 133 -8.59 12.95 -9.81
C SER A 133 -7.22 13.17 -10.43
N LEU A 134 -7.20 13.56 -11.71
CA LEU A 134 -5.98 14.05 -12.35
C LEU A 134 -5.79 15.52 -11.93
N LEU A 135 -4.58 15.86 -11.46
CA LEU A 135 -4.16 17.24 -11.19
C LEU A 135 -4.03 18.03 -12.49
#